data_AF-A0A931Z6D5-F1
#
_entry.id   AF-A0A931Z6D5-F1
#
_cell.length_a   1.000
_cell.length_b   1.000
_cell.length_c   1.000
_cell.angle_alpha   90.00
_cell.angle_beta   90.00
_cell.angle_gamma   90.00
#
_symmetry.space_group_name_H-M   'P 1'
#
loop_
_entity.id
_entity.type
_entity.pdbx_description
1 polymer ?
#
loop_
_entity_poly.entity_id
_entity_poly.type
_entity_poly.pdbx_seq_one_letter_code
_entity_poly.pdbx_strand_id
1 'polypeptide(L)'
;NLIVSEQETPGMGTMWQGYNGKVGWAWNELQGYRTMEGPELQQLIGNADMQGSLRLSAQCPFRRLLGEQEDNGRRLLGVALASFQGVAGNFWFDTRTKDLVRVETFIQAGPSGQLKVVADFADFRRVDGVLIPFHTVVTNPAMRMVTTIESVEHNLPLDDAIFQPRKE
;
A
#
# COMPACT_ATOMS: atom_id res chain seq x y z
N ASN A 1 9.49 7.06 12.12
CA ASN A 1 8.47 7.54 11.17
C ASN A 1 7.32 8.11 11.96
N LEU A 2 6.98 9.37 11.72
CA LEU A 2 5.73 9.98 12.19
C LEU A 2 4.69 9.81 11.09
N ILE A 3 3.44 9.52 11.46
CA ILE A 3 2.38 9.17 10.50
C ILE A 3 1.11 9.89 10.91
N VAL A 4 0.43 10.49 9.95
CA VAL A 4 -0.96 10.95 10.09
C VAL A 4 -1.68 10.66 8.78
N SER A 5 -2.90 10.15 8.88
CA SER A 5 -3.79 9.88 7.77
C SER A 5 -5.16 10.40 8.14
N GLU A 6 -5.75 11.13 7.21
CA GLU A 6 -7.10 11.66 7.30
C GLU A 6 -7.90 11.14 6.11
N GLN A 7 -9.08 10.60 6.40
CA GLN A 7 -9.93 9.98 5.41
C GLN A 7 -11.38 10.36 5.68
N GLU A 8 -12.03 10.92 4.68
CA GLU A 8 -13.49 11.11 4.67
C GLU A 8 -14.11 10.02 3.79
N THR A 9 -15.11 9.32 4.32
CA THR A 9 -15.80 8.25 3.59
C THR A 9 -17.31 8.56 3.53
N PRO A 10 -17.92 8.67 2.33
CA PRO A 10 -19.34 8.95 2.21
C PRO A 10 -20.20 7.96 3.02
N GLY A 11 -21.04 8.48 3.91
CA GLY A 11 -21.91 7.69 4.79
C GLY A 11 -21.22 7.07 6.02
N MET A 12 -19.90 7.19 6.15
CA MET A 12 -19.13 6.73 7.33
C MET A 12 -18.44 7.87 8.08
N GLY A 13 -18.40 9.07 7.50
CA GLY A 13 -17.83 10.27 8.11
C GLY A 13 -16.31 10.34 8.05
N THR A 14 -15.74 11.15 8.93
CA THR A 14 -14.30 11.39 9.02
C THR A 14 -13.62 10.37 9.93
N MET A 15 -12.45 9.90 9.50
CA MET A 15 -11.55 9.08 10.27
C MET A 15 -10.14 9.68 10.23
N TRP A 16 -9.51 9.70 11.39
CA TRP A 16 -8.11 10.04 11.54
C TRP A 16 -7.36 8.88 12.19
N GLN A 17 -6.12 8.70 11.78
CA GLN A 17 -5.20 7.81 12.46
C GLN A 17 -3.77 8.30 12.33
N GLY A 18 -2.91 7.91 13.26
CA GLY A 18 -1.53 8.33 13.23
C GLY A 18 -0.64 7.64 14.23
N TYR A 19 0.64 7.97 14.15
CA TYR A 19 1.69 7.53 15.05
C TYR A 19 2.68 8.66 15.25
N ASN A 20 2.84 9.12 16.49
CA ASN A 20 3.74 10.22 16.83
C ASN A 20 5.15 9.76 17.25
N GLY A 21 5.55 8.54 16.90
CA GLY A 21 6.82 7.95 17.35
C GLY A 21 6.76 7.29 18.74
N LYS A 22 5.65 7.44 19.47
CA LYS A 22 5.43 6.79 20.77
C LYS A 22 4.06 6.11 20.85
N VAL A 23 3.01 6.82 20.45
CA VAL A 23 1.61 6.40 20.58
C VAL A 23 0.99 6.30 19.19
N GLY A 24 0.45 5.11 18.88
CA GLY A 24 -0.49 4.93 17.79
C GLY A 24 -1.88 5.36 18.21
N TRP A 25 -2.60 6.08 17.36
CA TRP A 25 -3.91 6.61 17.68
C TRP A 25 -4.86 6.54 16.50
N ALA A 26 -6.15 6.45 16.80
CA ALA A 26 -7.25 6.49 15.85
C ALA A 26 -8.36 7.38 16.43
N TRP A 27 -9.12 8.02 15.55
CA TRP A 27 -10.37 8.69 15.86
C TRP A 27 -11.33 8.50 14.70
N ASN A 28 -12.60 8.24 14.97
CA ASN A 28 -13.67 8.32 13.97
C ASN A 28 -14.98 8.72 14.64
N GLU A 29 -15.94 9.19 13.84
CA GLU A 29 -17.24 9.67 14.35
C GLU A 29 -18.04 8.60 15.12
N LEU A 30 -17.84 7.31 14.83
CA LEU A 30 -18.61 6.22 15.42
C LEU A 30 -18.10 5.80 16.81
N GLN A 31 -16.78 5.84 17.02
CA GLN A 31 -16.12 5.29 18.20
C GLN A 31 -15.35 6.34 19.01
N GLY A 32 -15.09 7.52 18.44
CA GLY A 32 -14.22 8.53 19.03
C GLY A 32 -12.76 8.09 19.10
N TYR A 33 -12.02 8.73 19.99
CA TYR A 33 -10.59 8.50 20.17
C TYR A 33 -10.27 7.13 20.78
N ARG A 34 -9.26 6.46 20.23
CA ARG A 34 -8.61 5.30 20.86
C ARG A 34 -7.13 5.22 20.54
N THR A 35 -6.38 4.49 21.37
CA THR A 35 -5.01 4.10 21.08
C THR A 35 -4.97 2.83 20.22
N MET A 36 -3.93 2.71 19.40
CA MET A 36 -3.62 1.51 18.61
C MET A 36 -2.42 0.80 19.23
N GLU A 37 -2.45 -0.52 19.28
CA GLU A 37 -1.40 -1.35 19.87
C GLU A 37 -1.16 -2.63 19.06
N GLY A 38 -0.05 -3.31 19.37
CA GLY A 38 0.23 -4.64 18.83
C GLY A 38 0.24 -4.70 17.29
N PRO A 39 -0.36 -5.74 16.68
CA PRO A 39 -0.34 -5.93 15.23
C PRO A 39 -0.93 -4.76 14.42
N GLU A 40 -1.96 -4.09 14.94
CA GLU A 40 -2.60 -2.95 14.26
C GLU A 40 -1.61 -1.78 14.10
N LEU A 41 -0.91 -1.42 15.18
CA LEU A 41 0.10 -0.37 15.14
C LEU A 41 1.27 -0.74 14.22
N GLN A 42 1.72 -2.00 14.26
CA GLN A 42 2.80 -2.46 13.38
C GLN A 42 2.39 -2.40 11.90
N GLN A 43 1.12 -2.69 11.60
CA GLN A 43 0.59 -2.56 10.25
C GLN A 43 0.55 -1.10 9.79
N LEU A 44 0.09 -0.17 10.63
CA LEU A 44 0.12 1.26 10.33
C LEU A 44 1.55 1.74 10.02
N ILE A 45 2.52 1.37 10.86
CA ILE A 45 3.93 1.75 10.68
C ILE A 45 4.52 1.12 9.42
N GLY A 46 4.22 -0.15 9.17
CA GLY A 46 4.69 -0.86 7.98
C GLY A 46 4.14 -0.28 6.68
N ASN A 47 2.86 0.12 6.66
CA ASN A 47 2.23 0.71 5.49
C ASN A 47 2.82 2.08 5.12
N ALA A 48 3.45 2.78 6.07
CA ALA A 48 4.16 4.03 5.81
C ALA A 48 5.58 3.85 5.26
N ASP A 49 6.04 2.61 5.05
CA ASP A 49 7.34 2.34 4.43
C ASP A 49 7.34 2.62 2.93
N MET A 50 7.59 3.87 2.56
CA MET A 50 7.71 4.30 1.17
C MET A 50 8.89 3.66 0.42
N GLN A 51 9.84 3.05 1.14
CA GLN A 51 11.04 2.42 0.57
C GLN A 51 10.88 0.89 0.42
N GLY A 52 9.74 0.32 0.84
CA GLY A 52 9.51 -1.12 0.80
C GLY A 52 9.66 -1.70 -0.61
N SER A 53 9.10 -1.02 -1.61
CA SER A 53 9.18 -1.42 -3.02
C SER A 53 10.61 -1.37 -3.59
N LEU A 54 11.44 -0.43 -3.13
CA LEU A 54 12.85 -0.31 -3.55
C LEU A 54 13.74 -1.40 -2.93
N ARG A 55 13.28 -2.00 -1.82
CA ARG A 55 14.00 -3.04 -1.08
C ARG A 55 13.47 -4.45 -1.35
N LEU A 56 12.59 -4.63 -2.35
CA LEU A 56 12.01 -5.93 -2.72
C LEU A 56 13.08 -7.02 -2.88
N SER A 57 14.23 -6.68 -3.45
CA SER A 57 15.33 -7.64 -3.61
C SER A 57 15.89 -8.11 -2.25
N ALA A 58 16.15 -7.19 -1.33
CA ALA A 58 16.64 -7.55 0.00
C ALA A 58 15.58 -8.31 0.82
N GLN A 59 14.30 -7.95 0.67
CA GLN A 59 13.19 -8.52 1.43
C GLN A 59 12.75 -9.90 0.93
N CYS A 60 12.88 -10.17 -0.37
CA CYS A 60 12.47 -11.42 -1.00
C CYS A 60 13.68 -12.16 -1.61
N PRO A 61 14.47 -12.91 -0.81
CA PRO A 61 15.60 -13.67 -1.33
C PRO A 61 15.18 -14.81 -2.27
N PHE A 62 13.97 -15.35 -2.13
CA PHE A 62 13.48 -16.44 -2.98
C PHE A 62 12.71 -15.86 -4.17
N ARG A 63 13.18 -16.17 -5.38
CA ARG A 63 12.64 -15.59 -6.62
C ARG A 63 12.59 -16.61 -7.72
N ARG A 64 11.53 -16.56 -8.53
CA ARG A 64 11.36 -17.42 -9.69
C ARG A 64 10.78 -16.64 -10.85
N LEU A 65 11.42 -16.74 -12.01
CA LEU A 65 10.88 -16.19 -13.25
C LEU A 65 9.63 -17.00 -13.64
N LEU A 66 8.52 -16.32 -13.91
CA LEU A 66 7.26 -16.93 -14.33
C LEU A 66 7.12 -17.00 -15.86
N GLY A 67 8.00 -16.29 -16.57
CA GLY A 67 7.88 -16.09 -18.02
C GLY A 67 7.15 -14.79 -18.34
N GLU A 68 6.85 -14.62 -19.62
CA GLU A 68 6.18 -13.43 -20.12
C GLU A 68 4.71 -13.72 -20.43
N GLN A 69 3.87 -12.71 -20.28
CA GLN A 69 2.47 -12.74 -20.70
C GLN A 69 2.13 -11.45 -21.46
N GLU A 70 1.08 -11.50 -22.27
CA GLU A 70 0.49 -10.33 -22.90
C GLU A 70 -0.78 -9.91 -22.14
N ASP A 71 -0.89 -8.62 -21.81
CA ASP A 71 -2.06 -8.02 -21.16
C ASP A 71 -2.41 -6.73 -21.90
N ASN A 72 -3.55 -6.72 -22.61
CA ASN A 72 -4.05 -5.57 -23.36
C ASN A 72 -2.98 -4.93 -24.29
N GLY A 73 -2.22 -5.77 -25.01
CA GLY A 73 -1.14 -5.34 -25.91
C GLY A 73 0.15 -4.92 -25.20
N ARG A 74 0.25 -5.08 -23.87
CA ARG A 74 1.49 -4.91 -23.10
C ARG A 74 2.12 -6.27 -22.84
N ARG A 75 3.41 -6.40 -23.10
CA ARG A 75 4.19 -7.60 -22.75
C ARG A 75 4.77 -7.43 -21.36
N LEU A 76 4.38 -8.31 -20.44
CA LEU A 76 4.75 -8.28 -19.03
C LEU A 76 5.66 -9.45 -18.70
N LEU A 77 6.68 -9.23 -17.87
CA LEU A 77 7.55 -10.26 -17.30
C LEU A 77 7.16 -10.53 -15.85
N GLY A 78 6.82 -11.78 -15.54
CA GLY A 78 6.42 -12.17 -14.18
C GLY A 78 7.59 -12.68 -13.34
N VAL A 79 7.62 -12.25 -12.09
CA VAL A 79 8.55 -12.75 -11.07
C VAL A 79 7.77 -13.13 -9.82
N ALA A 80 7.82 -14.41 -9.45
CA ALA A 80 7.32 -14.87 -8.15
C ALA A 80 8.34 -14.48 -7.08
N LEU A 81 7.89 -13.80 -6.02
CA LEU A 81 8.70 -13.36 -4.90
C LEU A 81 8.23 -14.00 -3.60
N ALA A 82 9.19 -14.41 -2.77
CA ALA A 82 8.95 -14.90 -1.42
C ALA A 82 10.07 -14.48 -0.46
N SER A 83 9.69 -14.26 0.79
CA SER A 83 10.60 -14.01 1.92
C SER A 83 10.72 -15.25 2.79
N PHE A 84 11.56 -15.19 3.83
CA PHE A 84 11.60 -16.23 4.87
C PHE A 84 10.28 -16.35 5.64
N GLN A 85 9.40 -15.35 5.56
CA GLN A 85 8.09 -15.35 6.22
C GLN A 85 6.99 -15.95 5.32
N GLY A 86 7.26 -16.17 4.03
CA GLY A 86 6.31 -16.80 3.12
C GLY A 86 6.27 -16.16 1.73
N VAL A 87 5.25 -16.54 0.96
CA VAL A 87 5.03 -16.04 -0.40
C VAL A 87 4.59 -14.58 -0.35
N ALA A 88 5.30 -13.70 -1.04
CA ALA A 88 4.92 -12.29 -1.17
C ALA A 88 3.93 -12.08 -2.32
N GLY A 89 4.11 -12.82 -3.43
CA GLY A 89 3.19 -12.80 -4.57
C GLY A 89 3.91 -12.89 -5.91
N ASN A 90 3.15 -12.69 -6.98
CA ASN A 90 3.65 -12.56 -8.35
C ASN A 90 3.67 -11.09 -8.74
N PHE A 91 4.83 -10.63 -9.18
CA PHE A 91 5.09 -9.24 -9.56
C PHE A 91 5.29 -9.20 -11.07
N TRP A 92 4.54 -8.34 -11.75
CA TRP A 92 4.52 -8.26 -13.20
C TRP A 92 5.05 -6.90 -13.66
N PHE A 93 6.12 -6.95 -14.45
CA PHE A 93 6.83 -5.77 -14.92
C PHE A 93 6.60 -5.57 -16.42
N ASP A 94 6.29 -4.34 -16.84
CA ASP A 94 6.23 -4.01 -18.26
C ASP A 94 7.61 -4.17 -18.89
N THR A 95 7.71 -4.96 -19.96
CA THR A 95 9.01 -5.27 -20.58
C THR A 95 9.64 -4.09 -21.30
N ARG A 96 8.87 -3.06 -21.66
CA ARG A 96 9.34 -1.84 -22.32
C ARG A 96 9.76 -0.79 -21.31
N THR A 97 8.90 -0.48 -20.33
CA THR A 97 9.18 0.60 -19.35
C THR A 97 9.94 0.12 -18.12
N LYS A 98 9.90 -1.19 -17.83
CA LYS A 98 10.44 -1.85 -16.62
C LYS A 98 9.66 -1.53 -15.34
N ASP A 99 8.51 -0.88 -15.45
CA ASP A 99 7.68 -0.52 -14.30
C ASP A 99 6.93 -1.75 -13.77
N LEU A 100 6.75 -1.81 -12.46
CA LEU A 100 5.85 -2.78 -11.82
C LEU A 100 4.41 -2.35 -12.07
N VAL A 101 3.68 -3.07 -12.92
CA VAL A 101 2.33 -2.69 -13.33
C VAL A 101 1.23 -3.55 -12.70
N ARG A 102 1.58 -4.73 -12.19
CA ARG A 102 0.64 -5.58 -11.44
C ARG A 102 1.33 -6.37 -10.35
N VAL A 103 0.65 -6.50 -9.21
CA VAL A 103 0.97 -7.47 -8.16
C VAL A 103 -0.23 -8.38 -7.93
N GLU A 104 0.01 -9.68 -7.89
CA GLU A 104 -0.96 -10.69 -7.48
C GLU A 104 -0.48 -11.35 -6.20
N THR A 105 -1.30 -11.31 -5.16
CA THR A 105 -0.96 -11.91 -3.86
C THR A 105 -2.18 -12.58 -3.24
N PHE A 106 -1.97 -13.23 -2.09
CA PHE A 106 -3.01 -13.84 -1.30
C PHE A 106 -2.98 -13.24 0.10
N ILE A 107 -4.12 -12.75 0.56
CA ILE A 107 -4.29 -12.26 1.94
C ILE A 107 -5.12 -13.26 2.74
N GLN A 108 -4.86 -13.37 4.05
CA GLN A 108 -5.70 -14.17 4.93
C GLN A 108 -7.07 -13.50 5.11
N ALA A 109 -8.14 -14.24 4.86
CA ALA A 109 -9.52 -13.75 4.92
C ALA A 109 -10.35 -14.58 5.93
N GLY A 110 -9.87 -14.65 7.17
CA GLY A 110 -10.53 -15.37 8.26
C GLY A 110 -10.59 -16.89 8.05
N PRO A 111 -11.61 -17.58 8.60
CA PRO A 111 -11.77 -19.03 8.46
C PRO A 111 -11.92 -19.51 7.02
N SER A 112 -12.30 -18.60 6.11
CA SER A 112 -12.52 -18.80 4.68
C SER A 112 -11.25 -19.14 3.90
N GLY A 113 -10.07 -19.02 4.53
CA GLY A 113 -8.77 -19.28 3.91
C GLY A 113 -8.16 -18.03 3.27
N GLN A 114 -7.43 -18.23 2.17
CA GLN A 114 -6.72 -17.18 1.47
C GLN A 114 -7.55 -16.58 0.33
N LEU A 115 -7.54 -15.25 0.22
CA LEU A 115 -8.21 -14.50 -0.84
C LEU A 115 -7.18 -13.97 -1.83
N LYS A 116 -7.37 -14.27 -3.12
CA LYS A 116 -6.55 -13.65 -4.17
C LYS A 116 -6.85 -12.15 -4.25
N VAL A 117 -5.80 -11.36 -4.22
CA VAL A 117 -5.83 -9.90 -4.40
C VAL A 117 -4.97 -9.56 -5.62
N VAL A 118 -5.51 -8.72 -6.49
CA VAL A 118 -4.80 -8.19 -7.65
C VAL A 118 -4.74 -6.67 -7.50
N ALA A 119 -3.54 -6.11 -7.54
CA ALA A 119 -3.31 -4.67 -7.57
C ALA A 119 -2.72 -4.29 -8.93
N ASP A 120 -3.43 -3.45 -9.67
CA ASP A 120 -3.03 -2.89 -10.96
C ASP A 120 -2.61 -1.44 -10.80
N PHE A 121 -1.48 -1.08 -11.37
CA PHE A 121 -0.89 0.26 -11.30
C PHE A 121 -0.87 0.90 -12.69
N ALA A 122 -1.33 2.14 -12.76
CA ALA A 122 -1.42 2.92 -13.98
C ALA A 122 -1.17 4.41 -13.72
N ASP A 123 -1.15 5.20 -14.80
CA ASP A 123 -0.92 6.64 -14.76
C ASP A 123 0.36 6.99 -14.00
N PHE A 124 1.48 6.41 -14.43
CA PHE A 124 2.77 6.67 -13.81
C PHE A 124 3.24 8.08 -14.13
N ARG A 125 3.46 8.89 -13.10
CA ARG A 125 3.96 10.26 -13.22
C ARG A 125 5.24 10.43 -12.41
N ARG A 126 6.11 11.33 -12.87
CA ARG A 126 7.31 11.70 -12.11
C ARG A 126 6.99 12.90 -11.23
N VAL A 127 7.23 12.76 -9.94
CA VAL A 127 7.15 13.83 -8.95
C VAL A 127 8.48 13.86 -8.20
N ASP A 128 9.20 14.98 -8.29
CA ASP A 128 10.55 15.16 -7.71
C ASP A 128 11.53 14.02 -8.03
N GLY A 129 11.46 13.51 -9.27
CA GLY A 129 12.33 12.43 -9.77
C GLY A 129 11.85 11.02 -9.44
N VAL A 130 10.85 10.86 -8.56
CA VAL A 130 10.26 9.56 -8.19
C VAL A 130 9.11 9.22 -9.13
N LEU A 131 9.09 8.01 -9.68
CA LEU A 131 7.99 7.52 -10.50
C LEU A 131 6.90 6.93 -9.61
N ILE A 132 5.68 7.48 -9.67
CA ILE A 132 4.56 7.14 -8.79
C ILE A 132 3.35 6.78 -9.64
N PRO A 133 2.62 5.67 -9.34
CA PRO A 133 1.35 5.37 -9.98
C PRO A 133 0.23 6.27 -9.41
N PHE A 134 -0.36 7.13 -10.25
CA PHE A 134 -1.46 8.01 -9.84
C PHE A 134 -2.83 7.32 -9.91
N HIS A 135 -2.89 6.11 -10.47
CA HIS A 135 -4.11 5.32 -10.51
C HIS A 135 -3.81 3.87 -10.10
N THR A 136 -4.48 3.40 -9.05
CA THR A 136 -4.36 2.03 -8.56
C THR A 136 -5.74 1.38 -8.50
N VAL A 137 -5.85 0.15 -9.00
CA VAL A 137 -7.07 -0.67 -8.85
C VAL A 137 -6.72 -1.91 -8.05
N VAL A 138 -7.34 -2.08 -6.90
CA VAL A 138 -7.21 -3.29 -6.08
C VAL A 138 -8.50 -4.09 -6.17
N THR A 139 -8.41 -5.33 -6.63
CA THR A 139 -9.56 -6.22 -6.82
C THR A 139 -9.38 -7.51 -6.05
N ASN A 140 -10.43 -7.95 -5.38
CA ASN A 140 -10.59 -9.30 -4.85
C ASN A 140 -12.05 -9.77 -5.11
N PRO A 141 -12.41 -11.03 -4.84
CA PRO A 141 -13.77 -11.53 -5.06
C PRO A 141 -14.90 -10.76 -4.36
N ALA A 142 -14.61 -10.02 -3.29
CA ALA A 142 -15.61 -9.28 -2.51
C ALA A 142 -15.68 -7.79 -2.86
N MET A 143 -14.58 -7.19 -3.34
CA MET A 143 -14.50 -5.75 -3.57
C MET A 143 -13.56 -5.36 -4.72
N ARG A 144 -13.89 -4.23 -5.34
CA ARG A 144 -13.02 -3.51 -6.28
C ARG A 144 -12.85 -2.07 -5.78
N MET A 145 -11.63 -1.73 -5.39
CA MET A 145 -11.25 -0.40 -4.93
C MET A 145 -10.45 0.31 -6.02
N VAL A 146 -10.80 1.55 -6.29
CA VAL A 146 -10.07 2.42 -7.22
C VAL A 146 -9.54 3.60 -6.43
N THR A 147 -8.25 3.86 -6.53
CA THR A 147 -7.57 4.98 -5.89
C THR A 147 -6.98 5.86 -6.98
N THR A 148 -7.34 7.14 -6.96
CA THR A 148 -6.76 8.18 -7.83
C THR A 148 -6.03 9.17 -6.94
N ILE A 149 -4.78 9.47 -7.29
CA ILE A 149 -3.98 10.49 -6.61
C ILE A 149 -4.14 11.79 -7.39
N GLU A 150 -4.55 12.86 -6.71
CA GLU A 150 -4.72 14.17 -7.34
C GLU A 150 -3.42 14.97 -7.34
N SER A 151 -2.69 14.94 -6.22
CA SER A 151 -1.42 15.64 -6.04
C SER A 151 -0.48 14.86 -5.13
N VAL A 152 0.82 15.10 -5.32
CA VAL A 152 1.88 14.61 -4.45
C VAL A 152 2.88 15.74 -4.28
N GLU A 153 3.27 16.01 -3.04
CA GLU A 153 4.30 16.98 -2.70
C GLU A 153 5.27 16.32 -1.72
N HIS A 154 6.58 16.41 -1.98
CA HIS A 154 7.60 15.83 -1.12
C HIS A 154 8.33 16.90 -0.31
N ASN A 155 8.85 16.50 0.86
CA ASN A 155 9.71 17.33 1.70
C ASN A 155 9.10 18.69 2.08
N LEU A 156 7.77 18.76 2.18
CA LEU A 156 7.11 19.93 2.74
C LEU A 156 7.55 20.11 4.19
N PRO A 157 7.76 21.35 4.66
CA PRO A 157 7.93 21.63 6.08
C PRO A 157 6.61 21.30 6.78
N LEU A 158 6.63 20.30 7.66
CA LEU A 158 5.47 19.89 8.46
C LEU A 158 5.73 20.22 9.93
N ASP A 159 4.72 20.74 10.61
CA ASP A 159 4.76 20.95 12.07
C ASP A 159 4.51 19.61 12.78
N ASP A 160 5.34 19.27 13.76
CA ASP A 160 5.19 18.05 14.57
C ASP A 160 3.81 17.95 15.26
N ALA A 161 3.13 19.08 15.46
CA ALA A 161 1.78 19.16 15.99
C ALA A 161 0.77 18.33 15.18
N ILE A 162 0.94 18.19 13.86
CA ILE A 162 -0.03 17.45 13.01
C ILE A 162 -0.06 15.95 13.31
N PHE A 163 1.02 15.41 13.88
CA PHE A 163 1.15 13.99 14.21
C PHE A 163 0.63 13.68 15.62
N GLN A 164 0.34 14.70 16.42
CA GLN A 164 -0.18 14.50 17.76
C GLN A 164 -1.59 13.90 17.73
N PRO A 165 -1.96 13.10 18.75
CA PRO A 165 -3.29 12.53 18.86
C PRO A 165 -4.40 13.58 18.72
N ARG A 166 -5.24 13.44 17.69
CA ARG A 166 -6.49 14.20 17.56
C ARG A 166 -7.57 13.50 18.37
N LYS A 167 -7.99 14.10 19.48
CA LYS A 167 -8.96 13.51 20.41
C LYS A 167 -10.39 14.02 20.17
N GLU A 168 -10.52 15.11 19.44
CA GLU A 168 -11.74 15.86 19.12
C GLU A 168 -11.65 16.34 17.67
#